data_AF-A0A5P0JC41-F1
#
_entry.id   AF-A0A5P0JC41-F1
#
_cell.length_a   1.000
_cell.length_b   1.000
_cell.length_c   1.000
_cell.angle_alpha   90.00
_cell.angle_beta   90.00
_cell.angle_gamma   90.00
#
_symmetry.space_group_name_H-M   'P 1'
#
loop_
_entity.id
_entity.type
_entity.pdbx_description
1 polymer ?
#
loop_
_entity_poly.entity_id
_entity_poly.type
_entity_poly.pdbx_seq_one_letter_code
_entity_poly.pdbx_strand_id
1 'polypeptide(L)'
;MQRRDFLKYSVALGVASALPLWSRAVFAAERPTLPIPDLLTTDARNRIQLTIGAGQSTFGEKTATTWGYNGNLLGPAVKLQRGKAVTVDIYNQLTEET
;
A
#
# COMPACT_ATOMS: atom_id res chain seq x y z
N MET A 1 -28.45 -18.80 -52.05
CA MET A 1 -27.83 -18.54 -50.73
C MET A 1 -26.55 -19.35 -50.61
N GLN A 2 -25.39 -18.72 -50.82
CA GLN A 2 -24.56 -18.10 -49.77
C GLN A 2 -23.74 -19.11 -48.91
N ARG A 3 -23.20 -20.17 -49.53
CA ARG A 3 -22.18 -21.04 -48.90
C ARG A 3 -20.92 -20.26 -48.45
N ARG A 4 -20.55 -19.22 -49.21
CA ARG A 4 -19.45 -18.32 -48.88
C ARG A 4 -19.76 -17.45 -47.67
N ASP A 5 -21.01 -17.03 -47.50
CA ASP A 5 -21.36 -16.13 -46.41
C ASP A 5 -21.64 -16.92 -45.13
N PHE A 6 -22.14 -18.15 -45.23
CA PHE A 6 -22.18 -19.09 -44.10
C PHE A 6 -20.79 -19.29 -43.47
N LEU A 7 -19.75 -19.50 -44.29
CA LEU A 7 -18.37 -19.62 -43.78
C LEU A 7 -17.86 -18.34 -43.11
N LYS A 8 -18.21 -17.17 -43.64
CA LYS A 8 -17.82 -15.89 -43.04
C LYS A 8 -18.51 -15.68 -41.70
N TYR A 9 -19.81 -15.96 -41.63
CA TYR A 9 -20.60 -15.79 -40.42
C TYR A 9 -20.22 -16.82 -39.34
N SER A 10 -19.90 -18.06 -39.71
CA SER A 10 -19.47 -19.09 -38.75
C SER A 10 -18.10 -18.77 -38.13
N VAL A 11 -17.17 -18.21 -38.90
CA VAL A 11 -15.87 -17.77 -38.37
C VAL A 11 -16.02 -16.57 -37.44
N ALA A 12 -16.89 -15.60 -37.77
CA ALA A 12 -17.15 -14.45 -36.91
C ALA A 12 -17.78 -14.85 -35.55
N LEU A 13 -18.72 -15.80 -35.55
CA LEU A 13 -19.32 -16.34 -34.33
C LEU A 13 -18.32 -17.16 -33.48
N GLY A 14 -17.44 -17.93 -34.12
CA GLY A 14 -16.39 -18.69 -33.42
C GLY A 14 -15.42 -17.80 -32.65
N VAL A 15 -14.97 -16.69 -33.27
CA VAL A 15 -14.03 -15.74 -32.63
C VAL A 15 -14.71 -14.96 -31.49
N ALA A 16 -16.00 -14.62 -31.61
CA ALA A 16 -16.74 -13.96 -30.54
C ALA A 16 -16.93 -14.85 -29.29
N SER A 17 -17.03 -16.18 -29.49
CA SER A 17 -17.13 -17.16 -28.39
C SER A 17 -15.78 -17.53 -27.74
N ALA A 18 -14.67 -17.19 -28.39
CA ALA A 18 -13.31 -17.41 -27.88
C ALA A 18 -12.84 -16.29 -26.95
N LEU A 19 -13.60 -15.20 -26.81
CA LEU A 19 -13.36 -14.23 -25.74
C LEU A 19 -13.79 -14.88 -24.42
N PRO A 20 -12.87 -14.98 -23.44
CA PRO A 20 -13.19 -15.62 -22.17
C PRO A 20 -14.19 -14.74 -21.43
N LEU A 21 -15.48 -15.07 -21.51
CA LEU A 21 -16.56 -14.51 -20.69
C LEU A 21 -16.37 -14.79 -19.17
N TRP A 22 -15.25 -15.42 -18.81
CA TRP A 22 -14.86 -15.84 -17.46
C TRP A 22 -13.83 -14.89 -16.84
N SER A 23 -13.43 -13.82 -17.53
CA SER A 23 -12.52 -12.79 -17.02
C SER A 23 -13.11 -11.95 -15.88
N ARG A 24 -14.24 -12.34 -15.27
CA ARG A 24 -14.68 -11.82 -13.97
C ARG A 24 -13.59 -11.94 -12.89
N ALA A 25 -12.67 -12.90 -13.02
CA ALA A 25 -11.51 -13.02 -12.14
C ALA A 25 -10.49 -11.87 -12.30
N VAL A 26 -10.44 -11.19 -13.45
CA VAL A 26 -9.59 -10.01 -13.70
C VAL A 26 -10.18 -8.75 -13.05
N PHE A 27 -11.47 -8.75 -12.73
CA PHE A 27 -12.16 -7.66 -12.02
C PHE A 27 -12.22 -7.86 -10.50
N ALA A 28 -11.49 -8.82 -9.94
CA ALA A 28 -11.27 -8.84 -8.51
C ALA A 28 -10.45 -7.59 -8.16
N ALA A 29 -11.09 -6.60 -7.52
CA ALA A 29 -10.42 -5.37 -7.10
C ALA A 29 -9.16 -5.74 -6.32
N GLU A 30 -7.99 -5.37 -6.86
CA GLU A 30 -6.71 -5.59 -6.21
C GLU A 30 -6.73 -4.89 -4.86
N ARG A 31 -6.72 -5.68 -3.78
CA ARG A 31 -6.69 -5.14 -2.42
C ARG A 31 -5.24 -4.79 -2.09
N PRO A 32 -4.98 -3.60 -1.53
CA PRO A 32 -3.65 -3.26 -1.09
C PRO A 32 -3.19 -4.27 -0.03
N THR A 33 -1.93 -4.69 -0.12
CA THR A 33 -1.29 -5.51 0.90
C THR A 33 -1.23 -4.74 2.22
N LEU A 34 -1.41 -5.43 3.34
CA LEU A 34 -1.33 -4.81 4.65
C LEU A 34 0.07 -4.21 4.88
N PRO A 35 0.21 -2.89 5.12
CA PRO A 35 1.50 -2.30 5.46
C PRO A 35 1.99 -2.84 6.80
N ILE A 36 3.22 -3.35 6.83
CA ILE A 36 3.86 -3.86 8.05
C ILE A 36 4.84 -2.80 8.56
N PRO A 37 4.68 -2.30 9.80
CA PRO A 37 5.60 -1.33 10.37
C PRO A 37 7.02 -1.88 10.53
N ASP A 38 8.02 -1.01 10.34
CA ASP A 38 9.42 -1.35 10.60
C ASP A 38 9.65 -1.61 12.09
N LEU A 39 10.37 -2.69 12.39
CA LEU A 39 10.76 -3.05 13.76
C LEU A 39 12.02 -2.28 14.15
N LEU A 40 11.86 -1.19 14.88
CA LEU A 40 12.94 -0.30 15.26
C LEU A 40 13.61 -0.78 16.55
N THR A 41 14.92 -1.03 16.47
CA THR A 41 15.78 -1.37 17.62
C THR A 41 16.77 -0.24 17.89
N THR A 42 17.48 -0.31 19.01
CA THR A 42 18.54 0.64 19.33
C THR A 42 19.70 0.56 18.33
N ASP A 43 20.31 1.71 18.08
CA ASP A 43 21.57 1.83 17.36
C ASP A 43 22.78 1.41 18.24
N ALA A 44 23.99 1.54 17.70
CA ALA A 44 25.23 1.25 18.42
C ALA A 44 25.46 2.14 19.66
N ARG A 45 24.75 3.28 19.77
CA ARG A 45 24.80 4.23 20.89
C ARG A 45 23.65 4.02 21.88
N ASN A 46 22.88 2.95 21.73
CA ASN A 46 21.71 2.63 22.53
C ASN A 46 20.57 3.67 22.40
N ARG A 47 20.47 4.28 21.22
CA ARG A 47 19.49 5.31 20.89
C ARG A 47 18.50 4.86 19.83
N ILE A 48 17.30 5.43 19.89
CA ILE A 48 16.22 5.26 18.91
C ILE A 48 15.81 6.65 18.45
N GLN A 49 15.83 6.89 17.14
CA GLN A 49 15.40 8.17 16.57
C GLN A 49 13.93 8.09 16.13
N LEU A 50 13.12 9.04 16.60
CA LEU A 50 11.75 9.25 16.14
C LEU A 50 11.59 10.68 15.63
N THR A 51 11.15 10.83 14.39
CA THR A 51 10.85 12.10 13.75
C THR A 51 9.35 12.20 13.53
N ILE A 52 8.73 13.21 14.14
CA ILE A 52 7.30 13.53 14.01
C ILE A 52 7.17 14.51 12.85
N GLY A 53 6.35 14.21 11.86
CA GLY A 53 6.22 15.08 10.70
C GLY A 53 4.85 14.98 10.03
N ALA A 54 4.55 16.02 9.25
CA ALA A 54 3.40 16.05 8.37
C ALA A 54 3.80 15.55 6.97
N GLY A 55 2.94 14.73 6.39
CA GLY A 55 3.07 14.21 5.03
C GLY A 55 1.69 14.02 4.40
N GLN A 56 1.66 13.26 3.31
CA GLN A 56 0.43 12.95 2.59
C GLN A 56 0.23 11.44 2.52
N SER A 57 -1.02 11.00 2.71
CA SER A 57 -1.44 9.61 2.52
C SER A 57 -2.71 9.54 1.68
N THR A 58 -2.89 8.43 0.97
CA THR A 58 -4.05 8.22 0.11
C THR A 58 -5.01 7.23 0.74
N PHE A 59 -6.27 7.63 0.88
CA PHE A 59 -7.38 6.82 1.36
C PHE A 59 -8.39 6.65 0.23
N GLY A 60 -8.40 5.48 -0.42
CA GLY A 60 -9.16 5.27 -1.66
C GLY A 60 -8.57 6.12 -2.78
N GLU A 61 -9.36 7.03 -3.36
CA GLU A 61 -8.93 7.96 -4.41
C GLU A 61 -8.59 9.36 -3.86
N LYS A 62 -8.64 9.55 -2.54
CA LYS A 62 -8.48 10.87 -1.91
C LYS A 62 -7.15 10.95 -1.17
N THR A 63 -6.37 11.97 -1.49
CA THR A 63 -5.15 12.31 -0.74
C THR A 63 -5.51 13.23 0.43
N ALA A 64 -4.99 12.94 1.61
CA ALA A 64 -5.15 13.75 2.80
C ALA A 64 -3.80 14.04 3.44
N THR A 65 -3.70 15.18 4.12
CA THR A 65 -2.58 15.48 5.01
C THR A 65 -2.67 14.61 6.24
N THR A 66 -1.59 13.90 6.53
CA THR A 66 -1.49 12.96 7.65
C THR A 66 -0.20 13.19 8.41
N TRP A 67 -0.19 12.86 9.69
CA TRP A 67 1.02 12.92 10.51
C TRP A 67 1.47 11.51 10.90
N GLY A 68 2.77 11.34 11.08
CA GLY A 68 3.34 10.07 11.48
C GLY A 68 4.72 10.22 12.10
N TYR A 69 5.19 9.10 12.66
CA TYR A 69 6.54 8.93 13.20
C TYR A 69 7.40 8.19 12.17
N ASN A 70 8.55 8.74 11.79
CA ASN A 70 9.45 8.18 10.77
C ASN A 70 8.75 7.86 9.44
N GLY A 71 7.70 8.61 9.10
CA GLY A 71 6.89 8.39 7.90
C GLY A 71 5.66 9.30 7.86
N ASN A 72 4.87 9.18 6.79
CA ASN A 72 3.73 10.06 6.55
C ASN A 72 2.49 9.72 7.38
N LEU A 73 2.40 8.51 7.93
CA LEU A 73 1.24 8.01 8.65
C LEU A 73 1.65 6.88 9.62
N LEU A 74 1.03 6.84 10.80
CA LEU A 74 1.33 5.90 11.89
C LEU A 74 2.78 6.03 12.40
N GLY A 75 3.52 4.92 12.46
CA GLY A 75 4.88 4.89 12.95
C GLY A 75 5.46 3.48 13.02
N PRO A 76 6.76 3.35 13.38
CA PRO A 76 7.43 2.07 13.50
C PRO A 76 7.01 1.32 14.77
N ALA A 77 7.26 0.01 14.79
CA ALA A 77 7.16 -0.81 15.97
C ALA A 77 8.46 -0.72 16.78
N VAL A 78 8.46 0.04 17.89
CA VAL A 78 9.64 0.17 18.76
C VAL A 78 9.80 -1.09 19.61
N LYS A 79 10.94 -1.76 19.47
CA LYS A 79 11.25 -2.98 20.23
C LYS A 79 12.08 -2.67 21.47
N LEU A 80 11.54 -3.01 22.63
CA LEU A 80 12.22 -2.86 23.92
C LEU A 80 12.55 -4.23 24.52
N GLN A 81 13.60 -4.26 25.34
CA GLN A 81 13.99 -5.44 26.11
C GLN A 81 13.90 -5.12 27.61
N ARG A 82 13.23 -5.98 28.37
CA ARG A 82 13.08 -5.82 29.82
C ARG A 82 14.46 -5.70 30.48
N GLY A 83 14.62 -4.72 31.36
CA GLY A 83 15.87 -4.48 32.09
C GLY A 83 16.94 -3.73 31.29
N LYS A 84 16.66 -3.33 30.05
CA LYS A 84 17.56 -2.48 29.25
C LYS A 84 16.95 -1.09 29.10
N ALA A 85 17.62 -0.09 29.67
CA ALA A 85 17.30 1.30 29.40
C ALA A 85 17.68 1.62 27.95
N VAL A 86 16.90 2.48 27.30
CA VAL A 86 17.18 3.00 25.95
C VAL A 86 16.92 4.50 25.95
N THR A 87 17.62 5.24 25.10
CA THR A 87 17.34 6.67 24.88
C THR A 87 16.54 6.83 23.61
N VAL A 88 15.49 7.65 23.64
CA VAL A 88 14.70 7.98 22.45
C VAL A 88 14.94 9.46 22.13
N ASP A 89 15.54 9.73 20.98
CA ASP A 89 15.73 11.08 20.46
C ASP A 89 14.53 11.44 19.60
N ILE A 90 13.69 12.36 20.10
CA ILE A 90 12.44 12.78 19.44
C ILE A 90 12.64 14.13 18.76
N TYR A 91 12.34 14.18 17.47
CA TYR A 91 12.43 15.39 16.66
C TYR A 91 11.03 15.78 16.18
N ASN A 92 10.47 16.85 16.74
CA ASN A 92 9.21 17.41 16.25
C ASN A 92 9.47 18.34 15.05
N GLN A 93 8.99 17.96 13.87
CA GLN A 93 9.04 18.78 12.64
C GLN A 93 7.67 19.36 12.27
N LEU A 94 6.66 19.23 13.13
CA LEU A 94 5.38 19.90 12.97
C LEU A 94 5.52 21.40 13.24
N THR A 95 4.55 22.18 12.76
CA THR A 95 4.47 23.62 13.02
C THR A 95 3.82 23.94 14.36
N GLU A 96 3.52 22.94 15.18
CA GLU A 96 2.88 23.04 16.48
C GLU A 96 3.54 22.11 17.51
N GLU A 97 3.29 22.39 18.79
CA GLU A 97 3.74 21.55 19.90
C GLU A 97 2.97 20.22 19.94
N THR A 98 3.63 19.14 20.41
CA THR A 98 3.05 17.79 20.52
C THR A 98 3.67 16.98 21.65
#